data_AF-A0A4V5WMD1-F1
#
_entry.id   AF-A0A4V5WMD1-F1
#
_cell.length_a   1.000
_cell.length_b   1.000
_cell.length_c   1.000
_cell.angle_alpha   90.00
_cell.angle_beta   90.00
_cell.angle_gamma   90.00
#
_symmetry.space_group_name_H-M   'P 1'
#
loop_
_entity.id
_entity.type
_entity.pdbx_description
1 polymer ?
#
loop_
_entity_poly.entity_id
_entity_poly.type
_entity_poly.pdbx_seq_one_letter_code
_entity_poly.pdbx_strand_id
1 'polypeptide(L)'
;MNKTTLTLEIGVTETLVATVLPEGATDKTVTFSSSDASVASVTPKQGRVAGVAKGTATITGTTINGKTATCEVTVTEAGGGA
;
A
#
# COMPACT_ATOMS: atom_id res chain seq x y z
N MET A 1 -7.98 -0.31 -5.98
CA MET A 1 -7.03 0.69 -5.46
C MET A 1 -7.00 1.87 -6.40
N ASN A 2 -6.72 3.07 -5.89
CA ASN A 2 -6.51 4.25 -6.73
C ASN A 2 -5.23 4.19 -7.58
N LYS A 3 -4.23 3.42 -7.13
CA LYS A 3 -2.94 3.26 -7.79
C LYS A 3 -2.59 1.77 -7.90
N THR A 4 -2.00 1.38 -9.03
CA THR A 4 -1.44 0.04 -9.29
C THR A 4 0.08 0.02 -9.15
N THR A 5 0.72 1.19 -9.21
CA THR A 5 2.15 1.40 -8.96
C THR A 5 2.32 2.61 -8.06
N LEU A 6 3.30 2.55 -7.17
CA LEU A 6 3.59 3.59 -6.19
C LEU A 6 5.10 3.67 -6.02
N THR A 7 5.68 4.83 -6.27
CA THR A 7 7.09 5.08 -5.96
C THR A 7 7.17 5.83 -4.64
N LEU A 8 7.99 5.32 -3.73
CA LEU A 8 8.19 5.88 -2.40
C LEU A 8 9.68 6.01 -2.10
N GLU A 9 10.05 6.96 -1.27
CA GLU A 9 11.41 7.01 -0.74
C GLU A 9 11.49 6.29 0.62
N ILE A 10 12.68 5.83 1.00
CA ILE A 10 12.92 5.27 2.33
C ILE A 10 12.52 6.28 3.41
N GLY A 11 11.71 5.85 4.37
CA GLY A 11 11.16 6.68 5.45
C GLY A 11 9.91 7.47 5.07
N VAL A 12 9.54 7.53 3.78
CA VAL A 12 8.29 8.15 3.33
C VAL A 12 7.13 7.18 3.56
N THR A 13 5.94 7.74 3.75
CA THR A 13 4.72 6.95 3.85
C THR A 13 3.63 7.50 2.93
N GLU A 14 2.90 6.63 2.27
CA GLU A 14 1.76 6.96 1.41
C GLU A 14 0.54 6.17 1.83
N THR A 15 -0.65 6.71 1.59
CA THR A 15 -1.90 6.01 1.91
C THR A 15 -2.59 5.55 0.64
N LEU A 16 -2.73 4.24 0.49
CA LEU A 16 -3.50 3.63 -0.59
C LEU A 16 -4.99 3.72 -0.27
N VAL A 17 -5.72 4.42 -1.13
CA VAL A 17 -7.17 4.56 -1.00
C VAL A 17 -7.84 3.51 -1.89
N ALA A 18 -8.56 2.59 -1.25
CA ALA A 18 -9.43 1.65 -1.93
C ALA A 18 -10.88 2.15 -1.82
N THR A 19 -11.41 2.71 -2.90
CA THR A 19 -12.81 3.16 -2.97
C THR A 19 -13.73 1.94 -3.01
N VAL A 20 -14.44 1.66 -1.90
CA VAL A 20 -15.47 0.62 -1.82
C VAL A 20 -16.82 1.28 -2.09
N LEU A 21 -17.47 0.90 -3.18
CA LEU A 21 -18.81 1.37 -3.58
C LEU A 21 -19.87 0.28 -3.32
N PRO A 22 -21.10 0.66 -2.94
CA PRO A 22 -21.59 2.05 -2.79
C PRO A 22 -21.03 2.75 -1.54
N GLU A 23 -21.00 4.09 -1.53
CA GLU A 23 -20.50 4.90 -0.40
C GLU A 23 -21.22 4.63 0.93
N GLY A 24 -22.39 3.99 0.90
CA GLY A 24 -23.15 3.52 2.06
C GLY A 24 -22.80 2.09 2.54
N ALA A 25 -21.76 1.46 2.00
CA ALA A 25 -21.31 0.16 2.51
C ALA A 25 -20.94 0.29 3.99
N THR A 26 -21.66 -0.43 4.84
CA THR A 26 -21.43 -0.49 6.29
C THR A 26 -20.02 -1.02 6.59
N ASP A 27 -19.59 -1.99 5.79
CA ASP A 27 -18.30 -2.67 5.92
C ASP A 27 -17.38 -2.30 4.74
N LYS A 28 -16.68 -1.16 4.89
CA LYS A 28 -15.58 -0.76 4.00
C LYS A 28 -14.25 -1.37 4.43
N THR A 29 -14.29 -2.52 5.11
CA THR A 29 -13.09 -3.21 5.57
C THR A 29 -12.32 -3.73 4.35
N VAL A 30 -11.15 -3.15 4.15
CA VAL A 30 -10.15 -3.62 3.19
C VAL A 30 -8.94 -4.04 4.00
N THR A 31 -8.47 -5.26 3.75
CA THR A 31 -7.28 -5.82 4.38
C THR A 31 -6.13 -5.73 3.39
N PHE A 32 -5.10 -4.96 3.74
CA PHE A 32 -3.88 -4.86 2.96
C PHE A 32 -2.79 -5.78 3.53
N SER A 33 -2.04 -6.41 2.64
CA SER A 33 -0.87 -7.23 2.96
C SER A 33 0.30 -6.81 2.07
N SER A 34 1.51 -6.81 2.62
CA SER A 34 2.73 -6.58 1.86
C SER A 34 3.39 -7.91 1.55
N SER A 35 3.95 -8.07 0.35
CA SER A 35 4.83 -9.18 0.03
C SER A 35 6.14 -9.12 0.82
N ASP A 36 6.61 -7.90 1.16
CA ASP A 36 7.92 -7.67 1.75
C ASP A 36 7.91 -6.48 2.72
N ALA A 37 7.60 -6.75 4.00
CA ALA A 37 7.52 -5.72 5.03
C ALA A 37 8.86 -5.06 5.37
N SER A 38 9.98 -5.71 5.02
CA SER A 38 11.34 -5.18 5.16
C SER A 38 11.66 -4.08 4.16
N VAL A 39 10.98 -4.08 3.00
CA VAL A 39 11.11 -3.07 1.94
C VAL A 39 9.98 -2.06 2.06
N ALA A 40 8.73 -2.51 2.08
CA ALA A 40 7.56 -1.67 2.26
C ALA A 40 6.56 -2.31 3.22
N SER A 41 6.29 -1.64 4.33
CA SER A 41 5.33 -2.11 5.33
C SER A 41 3.97 -1.45 5.10
N VAL A 42 2.88 -2.22 5.08
CA VAL A 42 1.52 -1.69 4.91
C VAL A 42 0.66 -1.94 6.14
N THR A 43 -0.16 -0.95 6.50
CA THR A 43 -1.13 -1.06 7.59
C THR A 43 -2.41 -1.75 7.08
N PRO A 44 -2.76 -2.95 7.57
CA PRO A 44 -3.82 -3.76 6.97
C PRO A 44 -5.20 -3.09 6.95
N LYS A 45 -5.52 -2.20 7.88
CA LYS A 45 -6.84 -1.54 7.97
C LYS A 45 -6.87 -0.11 7.44
N GLN A 46 -5.73 0.57 7.40
CA GLN A 46 -5.62 1.96 6.93
C GLN A 46 -5.14 2.06 5.48
N GLY A 47 -4.47 1.02 4.95
CA GLY A 47 -3.82 1.10 3.65
C GLY A 47 -2.58 2.01 3.62
N ARG A 48 -2.05 2.39 4.79
CA ARG A 48 -0.85 3.21 4.90
C ARG A 48 0.40 2.37 4.65
N VAL A 49 1.09 2.64 3.55
CA VAL A 49 2.35 2.03 3.14
C VAL A 49 3.51 2.92 3.62
N ALA A 50 4.54 2.32 4.18
CA ALA A 50 5.76 2.96 4.63
C ALA A 50 6.96 2.30 3.95
N GLY A 51 7.79 3.10 3.29
CA GLY A 51 9.05 2.64 2.71
C GLY A 51 10.08 2.47 3.82
N VAL A 52 10.63 1.27 3.94
CA VAL A 52 11.61 0.91 4.99
C VAL A 52 13.00 0.77 4.40
N ALA A 53 13.13 0.10 3.26
CA ALA A 53 14.41 -0.13 2.59
C ALA A 53 14.25 -0.09 1.08
N LYS A 54 15.35 0.19 0.36
CA LYS A 54 15.38 0.19 -1.10
C LYS A 54 14.98 -1.17 -1.65
N GLY A 55 14.05 -1.20 -2.60
CA GLY A 55 13.60 -2.42 -3.24
C GLY A 55 12.22 -2.28 -3.86
N THR A 56 11.65 -3.39 -4.26
CA THR A 56 10.27 -3.47 -4.75
C THR A 56 9.46 -4.41 -3.86
N ALA A 57 8.24 -4.01 -3.52
CA ALA A 57 7.32 -4.78 -2.71
C ALA A 57 5.92 -4.68 -3.31
N THR A 58 5.15 -5.76 -3.27
CA THR A 58 3.80 -5.80 -3.82
C THR A 58 2.78 -5.80 -2.70
N ILE A 59 1.93 -4.78 -2.69
CA ILE A 59 0.84 -4.65 -1.74
C ILE A 59 -0.43 -5.24 -2.34
N THR A 60 -1.02 -6.23 -1.66
CA THR A 60 -2.31 -6.81 -2.05
C THR A 60 -3.38 -6.35 -1.07
N GLY A 61 -4.37 -5.61 -1.56
CA GLY A 61 -5.57 -5.21 -0.83
C GLY A 61 -6.75 -6.10 -1.18
N THR A 62 -7.30 -6.78 -0.19
CA THR A 62 -8.50 -7.63 -0.33
C THR A 62 -9.65 -7.00 0.42
N THR A 63 -10.74 -6.72 -0.28
CA THR A 63 -11.99 -6.22 0.31
C THR A 63 -12.79 -7.36 0.94
N ILE A 64 -13.62 -7.05 1.92
CA ILE A 64 -14.56 -8.02 2.52
C ILE A 64 -15.49 -8.69 1.49
N ASN A 65 -15.78 -7.99 0.38
CA ASN A 65 -16.59 -8.49 -0.73
C ASN A 65 -15.85 -9.47 -1.66
N GLY A 66 -14.61 -9.85 -1.33
CA GLY A 66 -13.79 -10.76 -2.13
C GLY A 66 -13.08 -10.13 -3.33
N LYS A 67 -13.23 -8.81 -3.55
CA LYS A 67 -12.42 -8.11 -4.57
C LYS A 67 -11.01 -7.91 -4.08
N THR A 68 -10.03 -8.19 -4.94
CA THR A 68 -8.61 -7.98 -4.68
C THR A 68 -8.07 -6.86 -5.58
N ALA A 69 -7.06 -6.15 -5.10
CA ALA A 69 -6.31 -5.16 -5.84
C ALA A 69 -4.83 -5.28 -5.47
N THR A 70 -3.95 -5.17 -6.46
CA THR A 70 -2.50 -5.19 -6.24
C THR A 70 -1.91 -3.82 -6.57
N CYS A 71 -0.91 -3.43 -5.80
CA CYS A 71 -0.12 -2.23 -6.04
C CYS A 71 1.36 -2.56 -5.86
N GLU A 72 2.14 -2.34 -6.91
CA GLU A 72 3.59 -2.47 -6.86
C GLU A 72 4.18 -1.21 -6.24
N VAL A 73 4.95 -1.36 -5.17
CA VAL A 73 5.59 -0.30 -4.42
C VAL A 73 7.09 -0.38 -4.67
N THR A 74 7.63 0.63 -5.34
CA THR A 74 9.06 0.78 -5.56
C THR A 74 9.61 1.76 -4.54
N VAL A 75 10.40 1.25 -3.61
CA VAL A 75 11.09 2.07 -2.61
C VAL A 75 12.47 2.43 -3.14
N THR A 76 12.67 3.70 -3.43
CA THR A 76 13.99 4.26 -3.77
C THR A 76 14.67 4.75 -2.51
N GLU A 77 16.01 4.79 -2.53
CA GLU A 77 16.73 5.46 -1.45
C GLU A 77 16.27 6.91 -1.40
N ALA A 78 15.83 7.36 -0.22
CA ALA A 78 15.69 8.79 0.03
C ALA A 78 17.07 9.36 -0.26
N GLY A 79 17.15 10.26 -1.25
CA GLY A 79 18.40 10.80 -1.71
C GLY A 79 19.18 11.37 -0.53
N GLY A 80 20.09 10.56 0.02
CA GLY A 80 21.18 10.98 0.87
C GLY A 80 22.10 11.79 -0.02
N GLY A 81 21.69 13.02 -0.30
CA GLY A 81 22.57 14.05 -0.79
C GLY A 81 23.55 14.37 0.33
N ALA A 82 24.79 13.92 0.16
CA ALA A 82 26.02 14.68 0.37
C ALA A 82 27.21 13.78 0.02
#